data_AF-A0A519NKV2-F1
#
_entry.id   AF-A0A519NKV2-F1
#
_cell.length_a   1.000
_cell.length_b   1.000
_cell.length_c   1.000
_cell.angle_alpha   90.00
_cell.angle_beta   90.00
_cell.angle_gamma   90.00
#
_symmetry.space_group_name_H-M   'P 1'
#
loop_
_entity.id
_entity.type
_entity.pdbx_description
1 polymer ?
#
loop_
_entity_poly.entity_id
_entity_poly.type
_entity_poly.pdbx_seq_one_letter_code
_entity_poly.pdbx_strand_id
1 'polypeptide(L)' 'PHPAIFEHAASLSVAPKAECIVIEDSTNGVRAAKAAGLYCVGYNSEHSKLQDLSEADAVISHFNELTAEKIKNITT' A
#
# COMPACT_ATOMS: atom_id res chain seq x y z
N PRO A 1 -3.51 -12.08 -6.73
CA PRO A 1 -3.89 -11.24 -7.90
C PRO A 1 -2.62 -10.77 -8.63
N HIS A 2 -2.70 -10.43 -9.92
CA HIS A 2 -1.51 -10.05 -10.69
C HIS A 2 -1.01 -8.64 -10.29
N PRO A 3 0.30 -8.41 -10.06
CA PRO A 3 0.85 -7.13 -9.59
C PRO A 3 0.94 -6.02 -10.66
N ALA A 4 0.53 -6.30 -11.90
CA ALA A 4 0.89 -5.49 -13.07
C ALA A 4 0.46 -4.03 -12.98
N ILE A 5 -0.70 -3.76 -12.36
CA ILE A 5 -1.20 -2.39 -12.22
C ILE A 5 -0.28 -1.55 -11.32
N PHE A 6 0.25 -2.14 -10.24
CA PHE A 6 1.15 -1.45 -9.32
C PHE A 6 2.57 -1.36 -9.86
N GLU A 7 3.05 -2.37 -10.57
CA GLU A 7 4.33 -2.30 -11.28
C GLU A 7 4.31 -1.20 -12.35
N HIS A 8 3.22 -1.12 -13.11
CA HIS A 8 3.04 -0.08 -14.10
C HIS A 8 2.96 1.31 -13.45
N ALA A 9 2.16 1.48 -12.39
CA ALA A 9 2.08 2.74 -11.65
C ALA A 9 3.44 3.19 -11.09
N ALA A 10 4.20 2.26 -10.49
CA ALA A 10 5.55 2.54 -10.00
C ALA A 10 6.50 2.94 -11.15
N SER A 11 6.38 2.33 -12.34
CA SER A 11 7.20 2.73 -13.49
C SER A 11 6.88 4.14 -14.00
N LEU A 12 5.64 4.60 -13.83
CA LEU A 12 5.20 5.94 -14.26
C LEU A 12 5.62 7.06 -13.30
N SER A 13 5.86 6.74 -12.02
CA SER A 13 6.25 7.74 -11.01
C SER A 13 7.65 8.32 -11.22
N VAL A 14 8.46 7.68 -12.07
CA VAL A 14 9.91 7.91 -12.30
C VAL A 14 10.78 7.82 -11.03
N ALA A 15 10.21 7.49 -9.88
CA ALA A 15 10.92 7.28 -8.63
C ALA A 15 11.43 5.83 -8.53
N PRO A 16 12.47 5.58 -7.72
CA PRO A 16 12.85 4.23 -7.35
C PRO A 16 11.64 3.51 -6.73
N LYS A 17 11.47 2.24 -7.09
CA LYS A 17 10.40 1.40 -6.55
C LYS A 17 10.40 1.33 -5.02
N ALA A 18 11.59 1.36 -4.40
CA ALA A 18 11.77 1.40 -2.95
C ALA A 18 11.23 2.69 -2.30
N GLU A 19 11.05 3.76 -3.07
CA GLU A 19 10.47 5.04 -2.63
C GLU A 19 8.96 5.14 -2.96
N CYS A 20 8.37 4.08 -3.50
CA CYS A 20 6.94 3.99 -3.78
C CYS A 20 6.23 3.24 -2.67
N ILE A 21 5.14 3.82 -2.15
CA ILE A 21 4.21 3.16 -1.25
C ILE A 21 2.83 3.02 -1.92
N VAL A 22 2.08 2.00 -1.54
CA VAL A 22 0.69 1.80 -1.94
C VAL A 22 -0.20 2.04 -0.72
N ILE A 23 -1.31 2.76 -0.90
CA ILE A 23 -2.39 2.82 0.08
C ILE A 23 -3.57 2.08 -0.53
N GLU A 24 -4.10 1.07 0.15
CA GLU A 24 -5.11 0.18 -0.44
C GLU A 24 -6.09 -0.37 0.59
N ASP A 25 -7.35 -0.56 0.20
CA ASP A 25 -8.44 -0.90 1.12
C ASP A 25 -9.08 -2.28 0.86
N SER A 26 -8.58 -3.02 -0.14
CA SER A 26 -9.09 -4.34 -0.56
C SER A 26 -8.09 -5.48 -0.35
N THR A 27 -8.58 -6.69 -0.03
CA THR A 27 -7.74 -7.90 0.12
C THR A 27 -6.89 -8.16 -1.12
N ASN A 28 -7.51 -8.01 -2.30
CA ASN A 28 -6.86 -8.31 -3.57
C ASN A 28 -5.83 -7.25 -3.95
N GLY A 29 -6.11 -5.98 -3.65
CA GLY A 29 -5.18 -4.89 -3.86
C GLY A 29 -3.96 -5.01 -2.96
N VAL A 30 -4.13 -5.28 -1.65
CA VAL A 30 -3.01 -5.53 -0.73
C VAL A 30 -2.12 -6.66 -1.25
N ARG A 31 -2.72 -7.81 -1.60
CA ARG A 31 -1.98 -8.95 -2.18
C ARG A 31 -1.22 -8.59 -3.46
N ALA A 32 -1.83 -7.81 -4.35
CA ALA A 32 -1.18 -7.37 -5.58
C ALA A 32 -0.02 -6.39 -5.30
N ALA A 33 -0.17 -5.46 -4.34
CA ALA A 33 0.88 -4.54 -3.94
C ALA A 33 2.08 -5.28 -3.32
N LYS A 34 1.80 -6.25 -2.44
CA LYS A 34 2.83 -7.11 -1.85
C LYS A 34 3.51 -8.01 -2.89
N ALA A 35 2.75 -8.58 -3.82
CA ALA A 35 3.31 -9.34 -4.95
C ALA A 35 4.17 -8.45 -5.86
N ALA A 36 3.82 -7.17 -5.97
CA ALA A 36 4.63 -6.17 -6.65
C ALA A 36 5.86 -5.77 -5.82
N GLY A 37 6.09 -6.29 -4.61
CA GLY A 37 7.23 -5.90 -3.77
C GLY A 37 7.23 -4.43 -3.37
N LEU A 38 6.04 -3.84 -3.17
CA LEU A 38 5.86 -2.47 -2.69
C LEU A 38 5.45 -2.48 -1.22
N TYR A 39 5.82 -1.44 -0.49
CA TYR A 39 5.31 -1.21 0.87
C TYR A 39 3.83 -0.84 0.79
N CYS A 40 2.98 -1.59 1.48
CA CYS A 40 1.54 -1.43 1.42
C CYS A 40 0.99 -0.97 2.77
N VAL A 41 0.32 0.18 2.76
CA VAL A 41 -0.50 0.67 3.86
C VAL A 41 -1.94 0.25 3.59
N GLY A 42 -2.46 -0.67 4.40
CA GLY A 42 -3.87 -1.01 4.41
C GLY A 42 -4.71 0.12 4.99
N TYR A 43 -5.72 0.59 4.25
CA TYR A 43 -6.69 1.54 4.76
C TYR A 43 -7.96 0.82 5.21
N ASN A 44 -8.15 0.71 6.52
CA ASN A 44 -9.35 0.09 7.10
C ASN A 44 -10.48 1.11 7.19
N SER A 45 -11.25 1.22 6.11
CA SER A 45 -12.37 2.15 5.99
C SER A 45 -13.72 1.47 6.28
N GLU A 46 -14.81 2.26 6.28
CA GLU A 46 -16.16 1.71 6.34
C GLU A 46 -16.50 0.75 5.17
N HIS A 47 -15.79 0.90 4.04
CA HIS A 47 -15.94 0.07 2.84
C HIS A 47 -15.06 -1.18 2.85
N SER A 48 -14.10 -1.26 3.77
CA SER A 48 -13.20 -2.41 3.94
C SER A 48 -13.84 -3.57 4.71
N LYS A 49 -15.16 -3.50 4.97
CA LYS A 49 -15.90 -4.60 5.60
C LYS A 49 -15.69 -5.88 4.80
N LEU A 50 -15.25 -6.94 5.49
CA LEU A 50 -14.91 -8.26 4.91
C LEU A 50 -13.62 -8.30 4.08
N GLN A 51 -12.83 -7.22 4.05
CA GLN A 51 -11.49 -7.25 3.49
C GLN A 51 -10.48 -7.73 4.54
N ASP A 52 -9.50 -8.50 4.09
CA ASP A 52 -8.37 -8.98 4.88
C ASP A 52 -7.15 -8.15 4.50
N LEU A 53 -6.77 -7.25 5.41
CA LEU A 53 -5.63 -6.35 5.25
C LEU A 53 -4.39 -6.87 6.02
N SER A 54 -4.41 -8.10 6.54
CA SER A 54 -3.35 -8.64 7.40
C SER A 54 -1.99 -8.77 6.72
N GLU A 55 -1.96 -8.83 5.37
CA GLU A 55 -0.74 -8.86 4.57
C GLU A 55 -0.12 -7.47 4.34
N ALA A 56 -0.80 -6.38 4.71
CA ALA A 56 -0.25 -5.03 4.61
C ALA A 56 0.87 -4.81 5.63
N ASP A 57 1.84 -3.95 5.30
CA ASP A 57 2.96 -3.62 6.19
C ASP A 57 2.53 -2.73 7.37
N ALA A 58 1.51 -1.91 7.15
CA ALA A 58 0.85 -1.14 8.19
C ALA A 58 -0.65 -1.04 7.88
N VAL A 59 -1.47 -0.85 8.90
CA VAL A 59 -2.91 -0.58 8.74
C VAL A 59 -3.27 0.70 9.47
N ILE A 60 -3.99 1.59 8.78
CA ILE A 60 -4.52 2.84 9.33
C ILE A 60 -6.04 2.86 9.21
N SER A 61 -6.72 3.54 10.13
CA SER A 61 -8.18 3.76 10.07
C SER A 61 -8.52 5.20 9.66
N HIS A 62 -7.56 6.13 9.79
CA HIS A 62 -7.65 7.51 9.36
C HIS A 62 -6.37 7.99 8.69
N PHE A 63 -6.48 8.81 7.64
CA PHE A 63 -5.32 9.33 6.90
C PHE A 63 -4.38 10.20 7.75
N ASN A 64 -4.87 10.81 8.83
CA ASN A 64 -4.03 11.57 9.75
C ASN A 64 -3.03 10.70 10.54
N GLU A 65 -3.21 9.37 10.53
CA GLU A 65 -2.24 8.42 11.08
C GLU A 65 -1.02 8.26 10.16
N LEU A 66 -1.11 8.66 8.89
CA LEU A 66 -0.03 8.57 7.90
C LEU A 66 0.48 9.98 7.58
N THR A 67 1.47 10.44 8.34
CA THR A 67 2.11 11.75 8.15
C THR A 67 3.32 11.64 7.22
N ALA A 68 3.72 12.76 6.59
CA ALA A 68 4.94 12.81 5.78
C ALA A 68 6.20 12.37 6.57
N GLU A 69 6.27 12.70 7.85
CA GLU A 69 7.34 12.25 8.75
C GLU A 69 7.34 10.73 8.93
N LYS A 70 6.16 10.11 9.15
CA LYS A 70 6.04 8.66 9.24
C LYS A 70 6.42 7.99 7.93
N ILE A 71 5.97 8.51 6.79
CA ILE A 71 6.32 7.99 5.45
C ILE A 71 7.84 8.04 5.25
N LYS A 72 8.49 9.16 5.58
CA LYS A 72 9.94 9.32 5.45
C LYS A 72 10.75 8.31 6.28
N ASN A 73 10.18 7.82 7.38
CA ASN A 73 10.82 6.86 8.27
C ASN A 73 10.51 5.39 7.92
N ILE A 74 9.72 5.12 6.88
CA ILE A 74 9.53 3.76 6.38
C ILE A 74 10.85 3.26 5.78
N THR A 75 11.29 2.09 6.24
CA THR A 75 12.44 1.38 5.66
C THR A 75 11.88 0.21 4.84
N THR A 76 12.05 0.29 3.52
CA THR A 76 11.61 -0.69 2.52
C THR A 76 12.63 -1.78 2.24
#